data_AF-A0A661AV92-F1
#
_entry.id   AF-A0A661AV92-F1
#
_cell.length_a   1.000
_cell.length_b   1.000
_cell.length_c   1.000
_cell.angle_alpha   90.00
_cell.angle_beta   90.00
_cell.angle_gamma   90.00
#
_symmetry.space_group_name_H-M   'P 1'
#
loop_
_entity.id
_entity.type
_entity.pdbx_description
1 polymer ?
#
loop_
_entity_poly.entity_id
_entity_poly.type
_entity_poly.pdbx_seq_one_letter_code
_entity_poly.pdbx_strand_id
1 'polypeptide(L)'
;MDNTKIAEIFRNMAKLLEIKGDNPFKIRAYFNAADIIESLNEDAGVLIKESRLTQIKGIGKDLAEKAAQILKSGSFKEYQQLKKEIPKGVVEMLDIPGLGPKTVRLIYEKLKVKDIDTLEKAVLSGRLRQAGRIKEKTEENILKGIRLLKEGKGRQFLYYALGVAEDIVSYLRKMPGVKEIEIAGSLRRRKKTVKDIDILVVGPQKVMDYFSACPLVKEVIVKGPLKTSVRLNNNMQVDLRLVKREEFGAALLYFTGSKEFNIALRGLAQKKGYKINEYGLFEVKSKAKKKTAGKTEKGIFSRLNLEFIPAVLRENRGEIAAAAKGAIPELINLQDIKGDFHIHSNYSDGSNSLEEIARAGREKGYEYMGICDHSQSLKVASGLSVEKLKEKIRK
;
A
#
# COMPACT_ATOMS: atom_id res chain seq x y z
N MET A 1 11.43 9.75 -16.24
CA MET A 1 10.77 9.74 -14.90
C MET A 1 9.91 10.99 -14.73
N ASP A 2 10.27 12.05 -15.46
CA ASP A 2 9.63 13.35 -15.44
C ASP A 2 8.34 13.41 -16.29
N ASN A 3 8.27 12.65 -17.38
CA ASN A 3 7.09 12.56 -18.27
C ASN A 3 5.83 12.12 -17.52
N THR A 4 5.89 11.02 -16.77
CA THR A 4 4.74 10.48 -16.00
C THR A 4 4.21 11.49 -14.99
N LYS A 5 5.10 12.25 -14.33
CA LYS A 5 4.71 13.27 -13.34
C LYS A 5 4.00 14.45 -13.99
N ILE A 6 4.50 14.93 -15.13
CA ILE A 6 3.85 16.02 -15.89
C ILE A 6 2.48 15.55 -16.39
N ALA A 7 2.44 14.36 -17.00
CA ALA A 7 1.22 13.77 -17.52
C ALA A 7 0.15 13.59 -16.42
N GLU A 8 0.55 13.11 -15.24
CA GLU A 8 -0.36 12.95 -14.11
C GLU A 8 -0.98 14.29 -13.67
N ILE A 9 -0.17 15.35 -13.56
CA ILE A 9 -0.67 16.67 -13.15
C ILE A 9 -1.57 17.28 -14.23
N PHE A 10 -1.24 17.15 -15.51
CA PHE A 10 -2.10 17.60 -16.61
C PHE A 10 -3.41 16.82 -16.67
N ARG A 11 -3.36 15.50 -16.49
CA ARG A 11 -4.56 14.66 -16.41
C ARG A 11 -5.44 15.07 -15.22
N ASN A 12 -4.85 15.34 -14.06
CA ASN A 12 -5.58 15.82 -12.89
C ASN A 12 -6.17 17.23 -13.10
N MET A 13 -5.43 18.13 -13.76
CA MET A 13 -5.95 19.45 -14.14
C MET A 13 -7.18 19.31 -15.03
N ALA A 14 -7.11 18.47 -16.07
CA ALA A 14 -8.23 18.23 -16.97
C ALA A 14 -9.47 17.70 -16.24
N LYS A 15 -9.30 16.72 -15.34
CA LYS A 15 -10.40 16.19 -14.51
C LYS A 15 -11.05 17.28 -13.64
N LEU A 16 -10.25 18.15 -13.01
CA LEU A 16 -10.78 19.24 -12.19
C LEU A 16 -11.50 20.30 -13.03
N LEU A 17 -10.96 20.67 -14.19
CA LEU A 17 -11.60 21.59 -15.12
C LEU A 17 -12.94 21.03 -15.62
N GLU A 18 -13.00 19.72 -15.87
CA GLU A 18 -14.23 19.04 -16.28
C GLU A 18 -15.28 19.01 -15.15
N ILE A 19 -14.86 18.87 -13.88
CA ILE A 19 -15.75 19.02 -12.72
C ILE A 19 -16.28 20.44 -12.60
N LYS A 20 -15.42 21.44 -12.77
CA LYS A 20 -15.80 22.86 -12.74
C LYS A 20 -16.69 23.25 -13.92
N GLY A 21 -16.66 22.48 -15.00
CA GLY A 21 -17.39 22.79 -16.22
C GLY A 21 -16.76 23.89 -17.06
N ASP A 22 -15.43 24.00 -17.02
CA ASP A 22 -14.67 24.96 -17.83
C ASP A 22 -14.73 24.59 -19.34
N ASN A 23 -14.09 25.39 -20.17
CA ASN A 23 -14.11 25.31 -21.62
C ASN A 23 -13.70 23.89 -22.13
N PRO A 24 -14.55 23.21 -22.93
CA PRO A 24 -14.28 21.88 -23.49
C PRO A 24 -13.01 21.79 -24.36
N PHE A 25 -12.58 22.87 -24.99
CA PHE A 25 -11.34 22.92 -25.75
C PHE A 25 -10.13 22.86 -24.82
N LYS A 26 -10.17 23.58 -23.70
CA LYS A 26 -9.11 23.62 -22.69
C LYS A 26 -8.98 22.27 -21.96
N ILE A 27 -10.11 21.65 -21.60
CA ILE A 27 -10.13 20.30 -21.00
C ILE A 27 -9.47 19.28 -21.93
N ARG A 28 -9.87 19.25 -23.21
CA ARG A 28 -9.29 18.35 -24.22
C ARG A 28 -7.81 18.63 -24.44
N ALA A 29 -7.39 19.90 -24.44
CA ALA A 29 -5.99 20.26 -24.58
C ALA A 29 -5.12 19.66 -23.46
N TYR A 30 -5.56 19.70 -22.20
CA TYR A 30 -4.82 19.09 -21.09
C TYR A 30 -4.83 17.56 -21.12
N PHE A 31 -5.94 16.91 -21.50
CA PHE A 31 -5.95 15.45 -21.67
C PHE A 31 -5.01 15.02 -22.79
N ASN A 32 -5.09 15.66 -23.95
CA ASN A 32 -4.21 15.37 -25.08
C ASN A 32 -2.74 15.62 -24.72
N ALA A 33 -2.44 16.72 -24.03
CA ALA A 33 -1.08 17.01 -23.58
C ALA A 33 -0.57 15.95 -22.60
N ALA A 34 -1.40 15.46 -21.68
CA ALA A 34 -1.02 14.39 -20.77
C ALA A 34 -0.67 13.11 -21.53
N ASP A 35 -1.51 12.69 -22.47
CA ASP A 35 -1.32 11.46 -23.24
C ASP A 35 -0.10 11.56 -24.16
N ILE A 36 0.08 12.71 -24.83
CA ILE A 36 1.27 12.99 -25.66
C ILE A 36 2.52 12.88 -24.80
N ILE A 37 2.58 13.58 -23.66
CA ILE A 37 3.77 13.61 -22.79
C ILE A 37 4.08 12.23 -22.20
N GLU A 38 3.06 11.48 -21.80
CA GLU A 38 3.21 10.11 -21.29
C GLU A 38 3.78 9.16 -22.36
N SER A 39 3.39 9.35 -23.62
CA SER A 39 3.85 8.54 -24.77
C SER A 39 5.21 8.94 -25.36
N LEU A 40 5.85 10.00 -24.86
CA LEU A 40 7.15 10.44 -25.37
C LEU A 40 8.25 9.40 -25.06
N ASN A 41 9.00 9.03 -26.10
CA ASN A 41 10.19 8.19 -25.99
C ASN A 41 11.39 8.93 -25.38
N GLU A 42 11.42 10.25 -25.50
CA GLU A 42 12.46 11.14 -24.95
C GLU A 42 11.99 11.76 -23.63
N ASP A 43 12.92 12.08 -22.72
CA ASP A 43 12.57 12.71 -21.44
C ASP A 43 12.12 14.16 -21.66
N ALA A 44 10.91 14.47 -21.19
CA ALA A 44 10.29 15.79 -21.33
C ALA A 44 11.14 16.89 -20.70
N GLY A 45 11.92 16.60 -19.66
CA GLY A 45 12.85 17.56 -19.06
C GLY A 45 14.00 17.95 -20.00
N VAL A 46 14.44 17.06 -20.88
CA VAL A 46 15.43 17.36 -21.93
C VAL A 46 14.78 18.25 -22.99
N LEU A 47 13.62 17.86 -23.48
CA LEU A 47 12.86 18.61 -24.48
C LEU A 47 12.48 20.02 -24.02
N ILE A 48 12.22 20.21 -22.72
CA ILE A 48 11.93 21.53 -22.13
C ILE A 48 13.20 22.39 -22.08
N LYS A 49 14.34 21.84 -21.66
CA LYS A 49 15.61 22.58 -21.62
C LYS A 49 16.05 23.06 -23.00
N GLU A 50 15.82 22.22 -24.02
CA GLU A 50 16.16 22.51 -25.41
C GLU A 50 15.07 23.29 -26.15
N SER A 51 13.98 23.69 -25.46
CA SER A 51 12.82 24.38 -26.07
C SER A 51 12.19 23.62 -27.26
N ARG A 52 12.37 22.30 -27.31
CA ARG A 52 11.85 21.40 -28.34
C ARG A 52 10.45 20.87 -28.02
N LEU A 53 9.97 21.02 -26.77
CA LEU A 53 8.66 20.49 -26.38
C LEU A 53 7.50 21.13 -27.16
N THR A 54 7.62 22.41 -27.56
CA THR A 54 6.62 23.12 -28.39
C THR A 54 6.59 22.67 -29.85
N GLN A 55 7.60 21.92 -30.30
CA GLN A 55 7.63 21.34 -31.65
C GLN A 55 6.75 20.10 -31.76
N ILE A 56 6.31 19.54 -30.62
CA ILE A 56 5.42 18.38 -30.59
C ILE A 56 4.00 18.84 -30.91
N LYS A 57 3.43 18.28 -31.98
CA LYS A 57 2.05 18.53 -32.40
C LYS A 57 1.09 18.25 -31.23
N GLY A 58 0.37 19.28 -30.79
CA GLY A 58 -0.58 19.20 -29.66
C GLY A 58 -0.08 19.83 -28.36
N ILE A 59 1.19 20.24 -28.27
CA ILE A 59 1.75 20.98 -27.13
C ILE A 59 2.10 22.41 -27.55
N GLY A 60 1.25 23.37 -27.20
CA GLY A 60 1.51 24.80 -27.41
C GLY A 60 2.44 25.41 -26.35
N LYS A 61 2.80 26.69 -26.55
CA LYS A 61 3.69 27.45 -25.66
C LYS A 61 3.23 27.44 -24.19
N ASP A 62 1.94 27.67 -23.94
CA ASP A 62 1.35 27.67 -22.59
C ASP A 62 1.50 26.30 -21.88
N LEU A 63 1.23 25.20 -22.58
CA LEU A 63 1.38 23.86 -22.04
C LEU A 63 2.86 23.53 -21.77
N ALA A 64 3.76 23.97 -22.64
CA ALA A 64 5.20 23.78 -22.43
C ALA A 64 5.72 24.57 -21.22
N GLU A 65 5.27 25.82 -21.02
CA GLU A 65 5.61 26.62 -19.85
C GLU A 65 5.10 25.97 -18.56
N LYS A 66 3.87 25.46 -18.56
CA LYS A 66 3.29 24.73 -17.40
C LYS A 66 4.02 23.42 -17.12
N ALA A 67 4.45 22.69 -18.15
CA ALA A 67 5.27 21.49 -18.00
C ALA A 67 6.62 21.82 -17.35
N ALA A 68 7.25 22.93 -17.76
CA ALA A 68 8.48 23.42 -17.14
C ALA A 68 8.29 23.80 -15.66
N GLN A 69 7.17 24.45 -15.32
CA GLN A 69 6.83 24.75 -13.92
C GLN A 69 6.66 23.48 -13.10
N ILE A 70 5.97 22.46 -13.62
CA ILE A 70 5.81 21.16 -12.95
C ILE A 70 7.17 20.52 -12.62
N LEU A 71 8.14 20.60 -13.54
CA LEU A 71 9.48 20.07 -13.27
C LEU A 71 10.22 20.85 -12.19
N LYS A 72 10.12 22.19 -12.23
CA LYS A 72 10.85 23.06 -11.30
C LYS A 72 10.29 23.01 -9.88
N SER A 73 8.97 23.13 -9.72
CA SER A 73 8.31 23.32 -8.41
C SER A 73 7.34 22.19 -8.05
N GLY A 74 7.13 21.22 -8.93
CA GLY A 74 6.17 20.13 -8.73
C GLY A 74 4.72 20.48 -9.04
N SER A 75 4.41 21.71 -9.45
CA SER A 75 3.05 22.19 -9.74
C SER A 75 3.04 23.54 -10.46
N PHE A 76 1.87 24.02 -10.90
CA PHE A 76 1.65 25.39 -11.36
C PHE A 76 0.49 26.07 -10.60
N LYS A 77 0.44 27.41 -10.64
CA LYS A 77 -0.48 28.25 -9.84
C LYS A 77 -1.96 27.93 -10.10
N GLU A 78 -2.34 27.82 -11.37
CA GLU A 78 -3.73 27.57 -11.79
C GLU A 78 -4.26 26.22 -11.24
N TYR A 79 -3.44 25.16 -11.27
CA TYR A 79 -3.81 23.86 -10.70
C TYR A 79 -4.00 23.90 -9.18
N GLN A 80 -3.15 24.64 -8.46
CA GLN A 80 -3.27 24.80 -7.01
C GLN A 80 -4.51 25.59 -6.62
N GLN A 81 -4.85 26.62 -7.40
CA GLN A 81 -6.07 27.40 -7.17
C GLN A 81 -7.32 26.54 -7.40
N LEU A 82 -7.35 25.78 -8.49
CA LEU A 82 -8.48 24.93 -8.85
C LEU A 82 -8.74 23.84 -7.79
N LYS A 83 -7.68 23.29 -7.18
CA LYS A 83 -7.79 22.36 -6.05
C LYS A 83 -8.48 22.93 -4.82
N LYS A 84 -8.40 24.25 -4.61
CA LYS A 84 -9.03 24.92 -3.46
C LYS A 84 -10.51 25.23 -3.71
N GLU A 85 -10.90 25.42 -4.98
CA GLU A 85 -12.26 25.75 -5.38
C GLU A 85 -13.23 24.56 -5.31
N ILE A 86 -12.72 23.33 -5.50
CA ILE A 86 -13.53 22.11 -5.48
C ILE A 86 -13.40 21.44 -4.11
N PRO A 87 -14.50 21.11 -3.42
CA PRO A 87 -14.45 20.41 -2.13
C PRO A 87 -13.67 19.09 -2.24
N LYS A 88 -12.84 18.82 -1.24
CA LYS A 88 -12.00 17.61 -1.20
C LYS A 88 -12.81 16.32 -1.42
N GLY A 89 -13.98 16.21 -0.80
CA GLY A 89 -14.86 15.05 -0.95
C GLY A 89 -15.36 14.82 -2.38
N VAL A 90 -15.51 15.87 -3.19
CA VAL A 90 -15.89 15.77 -4.61
C VAL A 90 -14.71 15.28 -5.44
N VAL A 91 -13.49 15.74 -5.13
CA VAL A 91 -12.27 15.24 -5.77
C VAL A 91 -12.08 13.75 -5.45
N GLU A 92 -12.31 13.33 -4.20
CA GLU A 92 -12.21 11.93 -3.78
C GLU A 92 -13.21 11.00 -4.48
N MET A 93 -14.32 11.51 -5.04
CA MET A 93 -15.23 10.69 -5.85
C MET A 93 -14.58 10.20 -7.14
N LEU A 94 -13.57 10.90 -7.68
CA LEU A 94 -12.82 10.44 -8.85
C LEU A 94 -12.02 9.17 -8.59
N ASP A 95 -11.81 8.80 -7.33
CA ASP A 95 -11.16 7.55 -6.93
C ASP A 95 -12.12 6.35 -7.01
N ILE A 96 -13.42 6.59 -7.16
CA ILE A 96 -14.43 5.53 -7.30
C ILE A 96 -14.28 4.90 -8.70
N PRO A 97 -13.95 3.60 -8.81
CA PRO A 97 -13.83 2.94 -10.09
C PRO A 97 -15.10 3.07 -10.93
N GLY A 98 -14.96 3.45 -12.20
CA GLY A 98 -16.09 3.67 -13.11
C GLY A 98 -16.76 5.03 -12.99
N LEU A 99 -16.33 5.91 -12.08
CA LEU A 99 -16.87 7.26 -11.92
C LEU A 99 -15.96 8.32 -12.56
N GLY A 100 -16.35 8.80 -13.74
CA GLY A 100 -15.62 9.84 -14.47
C GLY A 100 -16.00 11.28 -14.05
N PRO A 101 -15.18 12.29 -14.40
CA PRO A 101 -15.39 13.67 -13.95
C PRO A 101 -16.71 14.30 -14.38
N LYS A 102 -17.23 13.94 -15.57
CA LYS A 102 -18.57 14.38 -16.04
C LYS A 102 -19.69 13.91 -15.13
N THR A 103 -19.61 12.66 -14.65
CA THR A 103 -20.60 12.08 -13.76
C THR A 103 -20.48 12.67 -12.37
N VAL A 104 -19.25 12.85 -11.87
CA VAL A 104 -18.99 13.56 -10.61
C VAL A 104 -19.58 14.97 -10.63
N ARG A 105 -19.35 15.73 -11.71
CA ARG A 105 -19.95 17.06 -11.92
C ARG A 105 -21.46 17.03 -11.83
N LEU A 106 -22.09 16.12 -12.58
CA LEU A 106 -23.54 16.00 -12.62
C LEU A 106 -24.12 15.76 -11.22
N ILE A 107 -23.48 14.87 -10.45
CA ILE A 107 -23.88 14.54 -9.08
C ILE A 107 -23.68 15.75 -8.15
N TYR A 108 -22.54 16.43 -8.26
CA TYR A 108 -22.23 17.61 -7.45
C TYR A 108 -23.17 18.79 -7.74
N GLU A 109 -23.39 19.13 -9.00
CA GLU A 109 -24.19 20.29 -9.39
C GLU A 109 -25.69 20.08 -9.14
N LYS A 110 -26.24 18.93 -9.56
CA LYS A 110 -27.69 18.67 -9.50
C LYS A 110 -28.15 18.12 -8.16
N LEU A 111 -27.36 17.25 -7.53
CA LEU A 111 -27.78 16.55 -6.31
C LEU A 111 -27.13 17.11 -5.04
N LYS A 112 -26.20 18.07 -5.18
CA LYS A 112 -25.48 18.73 -4.09
C LYS A 112 -24.75 17.75 -3.16
N VAL A 113 -24.34 16.59 -3.70
CA VAL A 113 -23.55 15.57 -3.00
C VAL A 113 -22.10 16.02 -2.96
N LYS A 114 -21.48 16.05 -1.78
CA LYS A 114 -20.16 16.67 -1.57
C LYS A 114 -19.06 15.71 -1.13
N ASP A 115 -19.41 14.48 -0.79
CA ASP A 115 -18.48 13.44 -0.29
C ASP A 115 -19.02 12.03 -0.58
N ILE A 116 -18.18 11.02 -0.31
CA ILE A 116 -18.49 9.61 -0.60
C ILE A 116 -19.67 9.10 0.25
N ASP A 117 -19.83 9.58 1.49
CA ASP A 117 -20.89 9.11 2.39
C ASP A 117 -22.26 9.64 1.98
N THR A 118 -22.33 10.93 1.61
CA THR A 118 -23.53 11.52 1.01
C THR A 118 -23.85 10.92 -0.36
N LEU A 119 -22.83 10.52 -1.12
CA LEU A 119 -23.00 9.80 -2.38
C LEU A 119 -23.61 8.41 -2.15
N GLU A 120 -23.09 7.65 -1.18
CA GLU A 120 -23.62 6.32 -0.85
C GLU A 120 -25.09 6.40 -0.40
N LYS A 121 -25.43 7.36 0.46
CA LYS A 121 -26.84 7.61 0.85
C LYS A 121 -27.71 7.96 -0.36
N ALA A 122 -27.20 8.76 -1.30
CA ALA A 122 -27.93 9.14 -2.51
C ALA A 122 -28.13 7.94 -3.46
N VAL A 123 -27.18 7.01 -3.53
CA VAL A 123 -27.32 5.76 -4.30
C VAL A 123 -28.34 4.83 -3.66
N LEU A 124 -28.25 4.60 -2.33
CA LEU A 124 -29.14 3.70 -1.60
C LEU A 124 -30.60 4.17 -1.57
N SER A 125 -30.83 5.48 -1.64
CA SER A 125 -32.18 6.07 -1.72
C SER A 125 -32.71 6.19 -3.15
N GLY A 126 -31.97 5.75 -4.17
CA GLY A 126 -32.33 5.92 -5.59
C GLY A 126 -32.36 7.38 -6.07
N ARG A 127 -31.80 8.31 -5.27
CA ARG A 127 -31.79 9.74 -5.55
C ARG A 127 -30.90 10.10 -6.74
N LEU A 128 -29.93 9.25 -7.13
CA LEU A 128 -29.09 9.55 -8.28
C LEU A 128 -29.87 9.53 -9.60
N ARG A 129 -30.94 8.73 -9.70
CA ARG A 129 -31.84 8.69 -10.87
C ARG A 129 -32.43 10.07 -11.22
N GLN A 130 -32.62 10.93 -10.21
CA GLN A 130 -33.16 12.30 -10.38
C GLN A 130 -32.23 13.21 -11.20
N ALA A 131 -30.96 12.85 -11.38
CA ALA A 131 -30.03 13.62 -12.22
C ALA A 131 -30.29 13.45 -13.73
N GLY A 132 -31.18 12.54 -14.13
CA GLY A 132 -31.69 12.34 -15.50
C GLY A 132 -30.77 11.55 -16.44
N ARG A 133 -29.44 11.56 -16.21
CA ARG A 133 -28.46 10.78 -16.99
C ARG A 133 -27.92 9.55 -16.28
N ILE A 134 -28.32 9.32 -15.04
CA ILE A 134 -27.90 8.17 -14.24
C ILE A 134 -29.04 7.16 -14.24
N LYS A 135 -28.78 5.97 -14.78
CA LYS A 135 -29.71 4.84 -14.79
C LYS A 135 -29.34 3.84 -13.69
N GLU A 136 -30.24 2.90 -13.41
CA GLU A 136 -30.07 1.85 -12.39
C GLU A 136 -28.73 1.11 -12.47
N LYS A 137 -28.34 0.63 -13.65
CA LYS A 137 -27.03 -0.02 -13.86
C LYS A 137 -25.84 0.88 -13.50
N THR A 138 -25.96 2.19 -13.69
CA THR A 138 -24.93 3.15 -13.28
C THR A 138 -24.91 3.31 -11.76
N GLU A 139 -26.07 3.35 -11.09
CA GLU A 139 -26.15 3.35 -9.62
C GLU A 139 -25.53 2.10 -9.00
N GLU A 140 -25.84 0.92 -9.55
CA GLU A 140 -25.24 -0.34 -9.11
C GLU A 140 -23.72 -0.33 -9.24
N ASN A 141 -23.20 0.15 -10.39
CA ASN A 141 -21.77 0.30 -10.61
C ASN A 141 -21.14 1.32 -9.66
N ILE A 142 -21.83 2.42 -9.35
CA ILE A 142 -21.37 3.42 -8.37
C ILE A 142 -21.37 2.80 -6.96
N LEU A 143 -22.41 2.08 -6.56
CA LEU A 143 -22.46 1.40 -5.25
C LEU A 143 -21.36 0.36 -5.13
N LYS A 144 -21.16 -0.45 -6.17
CA LYS A 144 -20.05 -1.41 -6.25
C LYS A 144 -18.71 -0.67 -6.15
N GLY A 145 -18.52 0.43 -6.88
CA GLY A 145 -17.32 1.25 -6.81
C GLY A 145 -17.09 1.85 -5.42
N ILE A 146 -18.13 2.34 -4.74
CA ILE A 146 -18.07 2.86 -3.37
C ILE A 146 -17.68 1.74 -2.41
N ARG A 147 -18.30 0.56 -2.51
CA ARG A 147 -17.92 -0.61 -1.72
C ARG A 147 -16.47 -0.98 -1.95
N LEU A 148 -16.04 -1.11 -3.20
CA LEU A 148 -14.64 -1.40 -3.55
C LEU A 148 -13.66 -0.34 -3.03
N LEU A 149 -14.07 0.94 -3.02
CA LEU A 149 -13.27 2.04 -2.49
C LEU A 149 -13.24 2.04 -0.96
N LYS A 150 -14.37 1.78 -0.28
CA LYS A 150 -14.45 1.66 1.19
C LYS A 150 -13.71 0.42 1.69
N GLU A 151 -13.88 -0.71 1.01
CA GLU A 151 -13.15 -1.96 1.24
C GLU A 151 -11.67 -1.79 0.92
N GLY A 152 -11.32 -1.12 -0.18
CA GLY A 152 -9.92 -0.82 -0.55
C GLY A 152 -9.26 0.29 0.28
N LYS A 153 -10.03 1.08 1.04
CA LYS A 153 -9.56 2.02 2.07
C LYS A 153 -9.55 1.39 3.47
N GLY A 154 -10.22 0.26 3.67
CA GLY A 154 -10.28 -0.46 4.95
C GLY A 154 -8.95 -1.11 5.27
N ARG A 155 -8.20 -0.52 6.19
CA ARG A 155 -6.97 -1.16 6.70
C ARG A 155 -7.37 -2.38 7.52
N GLN A 156 -6.76 -3.52 7.24
CA GLN A 156 -6.99 -4.76 7.99
C GLN A 156 -6.03 -4.84 9.18
N PHE A 157 -6.45 -5.50 10.25
CA PHE A 157 -5.57 -5.77 11.38
C PHE A 157 -4.43 -6.71 10.99
N LEU A 158 -3.28 -6.52 11.62
CA LEU A 158 -2.07 -7.31 11.38
C LEU A 158 -2.33 -8.82 11.44
N TYR A 159 -2.99 -9.31 12.50
CA TYR A 159 -3.18 -10.75 12.72
C TYR A 159 -3.99 -11.38 11.57
N TYR A 160 -5.05 -10.71 11.13
CA TYR A 160 -5.92 -11.19 10.06
C TYR A 160 -5.18 -11.21 8.72
N ALA A 161 -4.53 -10.08 8.39
CA ALA A 161 -3.78 -9.96 7.14
C ALA A 161 -2.58 -10.91 7.07
N LEU A 162 -1.93 -11.17 8.21
CA LEU A 162 -0.81 -12.09 8.30
C LEU A 162 -1.26 -13.53 8.00
N GLY A 163 -2.32 -14.01 8.64
CA GLY A 163 -2.86 -15.35 8.36
C GLY A 163 -3.22 -15.53 6.89
N VAL A 164 -3.91 -14.56 6.30
CA VAL A 164 -4.25 -14.56 4.86
C VAL A 164 -3.00 -14.59 3.97
N ALA A 165 -1.97 -13.81 4.31
CA ALA A 165 -0.72 -13.80 3.56
C ALA A 165 0.02 -15.14 3.68
N GLU A 166 0.03 -15.75 4.86
CA GLU A 166 0.65 -17.05 5.13
C GLU A 166 -0.06 -18.19 4.38
N ASP A 167 -1.39 -18.14 4.28
CA ASP A 167 -2.17 -19.09 3.47
C ASP A 167 -1.81 -18.98 1.98
N ILE A 168 -1.71 -17.76 1.47
CA ILE A 168 -1.32 -17.52 0.07
C ILE A 168 0.12 -17.94 -0.18
N VAL A 169 1.06 -17.60 0.71
CA VAL A 169 2.45 -18.04 0.59
C VAL A 169 2.54 -19.56 0.62
N SER A 170 1.80 -20.21 1.53
CA SER A 170 1.75 -21.66 1.64
C SER A 170 1.16 -22.31 0.37
N TYR A 171 0.14 -21.71 -0.22
CA TYR A 171 -0.39 -22.12 -1.52
C TYR A 171 0.66 -21.99 -2.62
N LEU A 172 1.29 -20.82 -2.77
CA LEU A 172 2.28 -20.55 -3.81
C LEU A 172 3.53 -21.44 -3.69
N ARG A 173 3.95 -21.79 -2.47
CA ARG A 173 5.07 -22.72 -2.22
C ARG A 173 4.83 -24.13 -2.77
N LYS A 174 3.57 -24.55 -2.96
CA LYS A 174 3.24 -25.87 -3.53
C LYS A 174 3.52 -25.94 -5.03
N MET A 175 3.69 -24.81 -5.71
CA MET A 175 3.96 -24.80 -7.14
C MET A 175 5.41 -25.21 -7.45
N PRO A 176 5.62 -26.20 -8.33
CA PRO A 176 6.97 -26.57 -8.77
C PRO A 176 7.75 -25.40 -9.37
N GLY A 177 9.00 -25.24 -8.93
CA GLY A 177 9.91 -24.22 -9.41
C GLY A 177 9.89 -22.90 -8.62
N VAL A 178 8.99 -22.72 -7.66
CA VAL A 178 9.10 -21.63 -6.67
C VAL A 178 10.28 -21.94 -5.74
N LYS A 179 11.30 -21.06 -5.76
CA LYS A 179 12.56 -21.24 -5.02
C LYS A 179 12.61 -20.42 -3.74
N GLU A 180 12.18 -19.17 -3.82
CA GLU A 180 12.16 -18.24 -2.68
C GLU A 180 10.87 -17.44 -2.73
N ILE A 181 10.27 -17.19 -1.57
CA ILE A 181 9.04 -16.42 -1.45
C ILE A 181 8.97 -15.75 -0.09
N GLU A 182 8.70 -14.45 -0.08
CA GLU A 182 8.67 -13.63 1.12
C GLU A 182 7.53 -12.63 1.10
N ILE A 183 6.93 -12.42 2.27
CA ILE A 183 5.99 -11.33 2.52
C ILE A 183 6.79 -10.03 2.66
N ALA A 184 6.35 -8.97 1.99
CA ALA A 184 6.96 -7.65 2.02
C ALA A 184 6.00 -6.60 2.59
N GLY A 185 6.18 -5.34 2.19
CA GLY A 185 5.27 -4.26 2.54
C GLY A 185 5.21 -3.95 4.03
N SER A 186 4.10 -3.30 4.42
CA SER A 186 3.82 -2.96 5.81
C SER A 186 3.58 -4.18 6.71
N LEU A 187 3.21 -5.32 6.10
CA LEU A 187 2.98 -6.57 6.80
C LEU A 187 4.29 -7.15 7.36
N ARG A 188 5.36 -7.16 6.54
CA ARG A 188 6.71 -7.56 6.98
C ARG A 188 7.28 -6.65 8.07
N ARG A 189 6.89 -5.38 8.09
CA ARG A 189 7.27 -4.41 9.14
C ARG A 189 6.37 -4.48 10.38
N ARG A 190 5.41 -5.40 10.42
CA ARG A 190 4.48 -5.62 11.54
C ARG A 190 3.67 -4.37 11.92
N LYS A 191 3.24 -3.56 10.94
CA LYS A 191 2.31 -2.46 11.25
C LYS A 191 0.99 -3.02 11.79
N LYS A 192 0.47 -2.38 12.84
CA LYS A 192 -0.80 -2.74 13.50
C LYS A 192 -1.96 -2.95 12.53
N THR A 193 -1.96 -2.19 11.45
CA THR A 193 -2.90 -2.33 10.35
C THR A 193 -2.17 -2.28 9.01
N VAL A 194 -2.73 -2.92 7.98
CA VAL A 194 -2.17 -2.97 6.62
C VAL A 194 -3.26 -2.70 5.58
N LYS A 195 -2.89 -2.18 4.41
CA LYS A 195 -3.86 -1.86 3.34
C LYS A 195 -3.98 -3.02 2.36
N ASP A 196 -2.83 -3.56 1.98
CA ASP A 196 -2.62 -4.60 0.99
C ASP A 196 -1.53 -5.57 1.50
N ILE A 197 -1.42 -6.70 0.82
CA ILE A 197 -0.37 -7.70 1.04
C ILE A 197 0.57 -7.67 -0.16
N ASP A 198 1.85 -7.43 0.09
CA ASP A 198 2.91 -7.53 -0.92
C ASP A 198 3.65 -8.86 -0.76
N ILE A 199 3.83 -9.61 -1.84
CA ILE A 199 4.58 -10.87 -1.86
C ILE A 199 5.61 -10.81 -2.99
N LEU A 200 6.84 -11.19 -2.69
CA LEU A 200 7.91 -11.38 -3.67
C LEU A 200 8.19 -12.86 -3.85
N VAL A 201 8.41 -13.28 -5.09
CA VAL A 201 8.70 -14.67 -5.43
C VAL A 201 9.85 -14.77 -6.44
N VAL A 202 10.69 -15.79 -6.28
CA VAL A 202 11.66 -16.26 -7.27
C VAL A 202 11.15 -17.59 -7.80
N GLY A 203 10.85 -17.67 -9.09
CA GLY A 203 10.33 -18.88 -9.70
C GLY A 203 10.05 -18.74 -11.20
N PRO A 204 9.34 -19.70 -11.81
CA PRO A 204 8.92 -19.59 -13.21
C PRO A 204 7.81 -18.54 -13.37
N GLN A 205 7.72 -17.93 -14.56
CA GLN A 205 6.65 -16.96 -14.88
C GLN A 205 5.23 -17.54 -14.70
N LYS A 206 5.07 -18.86 -14.87
CA LYS A 206 3.83 -19.61 -14.62
C LYS A 206 3.28 -19.42 -13.20
N VAL A 207 4.08 -18.94 -12.23
CA VAL A 207 3.59 -18.61 -10.88
C VAL A 207 2.52 -17.53 -10.87
N MET A 208 2.53 -16.64 -11.88
CA MET A 208 1.50 -15.60 -12.03
C MET A 208 0.13 -16.21 -12.39
N ASP A 209 0.12 -17.23 -13.23
CA ASP A 209 -1.10 -17.98 -13.57
C ASP A 209 -1.59 -18.81 -12.38
N TYR A 210 -0.67 -19.50 -11.71
CA TYR A 210 -0.98 -20.27 -10.51
C TYR A 210 -1.57 -19.40 -9.39
N PHE A 211 -0.98 -18.22 -9.16
CA PHE A 211 -1.52 -17.23 -8.22
C PHE A 211 -2.91 -16.73 -8.61
N SER A 212 -3.14 -16.45 -9.89
CA SER A 212 -4.44 -16.01 -10.40
C SER A 212 -5.54 -17.05 -10.21
N ALA A 213 -5.17 -18.33 -10.16
CA ALA A 213 -6.08 -19.48 -9.96
C ALA A 213 -6.24 -19.89 -8.50
N CYS A 214 -5.65 -19.15 -7.55
CA CYS A 214 -5.77 -19.45 -6.12
C CYS A 214 -7.25 -19.39 -5.68
N PRO A 215 -7.78 -20.39 -4.93
CA PRO A 215 -9.19 -20.42 -4.51
C PRO A 215 -9.64 -19.21 -3.67
N LEU A 216 -8.70 -18.52 -3.02
CA LEU A 216 -8.98 -17.32 -2.24
C LEU A 216 -9.22 -16.08 -3.11
N VAL A 217 -8.87 -16.14 -4.41
CA VAL A 217 -8.98 -15.04 -5.36
C VAL A 217 -10.42 -14.91 -5.85
N LYS A 218 -10.95 -13.69 -5.72
CA LYS A 218 -12.27 -13.28 -6.22
C LYS A 218 -12.18 -12.68 -7.62
N GLU A 219 -11.23 -11.78 -7.84
CA GLU A 219 -11.00 -11.14 -9.13
C GLU A 219 -9.51 -10.82 -9.35
N VAL A 220 -9.08 -10.89 -10.60
CA VAL A 220 -7.75 -10.44 -11.01
C VAL A 220 -7.84 -8.97 -11.42
N ILE A 221 -7.12 -8.09 -10.72
CA ILE A 221 -7.13 -6.64 -10.96
C ILE A 221 -6.15 -6.29 -12.09
N VAL A 222 -4.94 -6.84 -12.02
CA VAL A 222 -3.87 -6.65 -13.01
C VAL A 222 -3.15 -7.96 -13.19
N LYS A 223 -2.86 -8.35 -14.43
CA LYS A 223 -2.05 -9.52 -14.75
C LYS A 223 -0.93 -9.14 -15.69
N GLY A 224 0.29 -9.53 -15.36
CA GLY A 224 1.48 -9.22 -16.13
C GLY A 224 2.61 -10.22 -15.88
N PRO A 225 3.68 -10.16 -16.69
CA PRO A 225 4.76 -11.15 -16.63
C PRO A 225 5.55 -11.11 -15.32
N LEU A 226 5.66 -9.93 -14.70
CA LEU A 226 6.44 -9.70 -13.47
C LEU A 226 5.60 -9.23 -12.28
N LYS A 227 4.33 -8.89 -12.51
CA LYS A 227 3.42 -8.43 -11.47
C LYS A 227 2.01 -8.94 -11.76
N THR A 228 1.38 -9.52 -10.75
CA THR A 228 -0.06 -9.81 -10.74
C THR A 228 -0.67 -9.26 -9.45
N SER A 229 -1.77 -8.54 -9.57
CA SER A 229 -2.56 -7.99 -8.47
C SER A 229 -3.94 -8.63 -8.50
N VAL A 230 -4.38 -9.16 -7.37
CA VAL A 230 -5.69 -9.81 -7.21
C VAL A 230 -6.44 -9.19 -6.03
N ARG A 231 -7.76 -9.32 -6.07
CA ARG A 231 -8.64 -9.11 -4.91
C ARG A 231 -9.12 -10.47 -4.43
N LEU A 232 -9.06 -10.68 -3.12
CA LEU A 232 -9.53 -11.91 -2.49
C LEU A 232 -11.03 -11.85 -2.16
N ASN A 233 -11.59 -12.98 -1.73
CA ASN A 233 -12.98 -13.09 -1.29
C ASN A 233 -13.33 -12.16 -0.11
N ASN A 234 -12.36 -11.90 0.78
CA ASN A 234 -12.47 -10.94 1.88
C ASN A 234 -12.17 -9.48 1.46
N ASN A 235 -12.11 -9.22 0.15
CA ASN A 235 -11.82 -7.93 -0.48
C ASN A 235 -10.40 -7.36 -0.24
N MET A 236 -9.49 -8.09 0.39
CA MET A 236 -8.09 -7.68 0.49
C MET A 236 -7.40 -7.73 -0.88
N GLN A 237 -6.54 -6.75 -1.14
CA GLN A 237 -5.67 -6.77 -2.32
C GLN A 237 -4.35 -7.46 -2.00
N VAL A 238 -3.90 -8.31 -2.92
CA VAL A 238 -2.60 -8.98 -2.85
C VAL A 238 -1.83 -8.74 -4.14
N ASP A 239 -0.62 -8.21 -3.99
CA ASP A 239 0.33 -7.94 -5.06
C ASP A 239 1.44 -9.00 -5.04
N LEU A 240 1.51 -9.84 -6.07
CA LEU A 240 2.60 -10.78 -6.29
C LEU A 240 3.59 -10.21 -7.31
N ARG A 241 4.88 -10.27 -6.99
CA ARG A 241 5.97 -9.83 -7.89
C ARG A 241 6.98 -10.94 -8.11
N LEU A 242 7.24 -11.23 -9.37
CA LEU A 242 8.29 -12.16 -9.78
C LEU A 242 9.60 -11.38 -9.93
N VAL A 243 10.65 -11.86 -9.27
CA VAL A 243 11.96 -11.22 -9.27
C VAL A 243 13.06 -12.23 -9.55
N LYS A 244 14.15 -11.77 -10.14
CA LYS A 244 15.34 -12.61 -10.35
C LYS A 244 16.03 -12.88 -9.03
N ARG A 245 16.69 -14.04 -8.92
CA ARG A 245 17.36 -14.42 -7.67
C ARG A 245 18.43 -13.42 -7.25
N GLU A 246 19.14 -12.85 -8.21
CA GLU A 246 20.22 -11.87 -8.02
C GLU A 246 19.71 -10.52 -7.55
N GLU A 247 18.41 -10.25 -7.69
CA GLU A 247 17.72 -9.00 -7.38
C GLU A 247 16.87 -9.11 -6.11
N PHE A 248 16.62 -10.34 -5.63
CA PHE A 248 15.67 -10.63 -4.55
C PHE A 248 15.90 -9.79 -3.29
N GLY A 249 17.14 -9.65 -2.83
CA GLY A 249 17.46 -8.82 -1.67
C GLY A 249 17.18 -7.33 -1.86
N ALA A 250 17.45 -6.80 -3.06
CA ALA A 250 17.14 -5.40 -3.38
C ALA A 250 15.64 -5.15 -3.53
N ALA A 251 14.94 -6.08 -4.18
CA ALA A 251 13.49 -6.03 -4.29
C ALA A 251 12.83 -6.14 -2.92
N LEU A 252 13.29 -7.07 -2.07
CA LEU A 252 12.78 -7.23 -0.71
C LEU A 252 12.99 -5.98 0.11
N LEU A 253 14.16 -5.36 0.05
CA LEU A 253 14.42 -4.07 0.70
C LEU A 253 13.47 -2.97 0.18
N TYR A 254 13.34 -2.86 -1.15
CA TYR A 254 12.50 -1.86 -1.81
C TYR A 254 11.01 -2.00 -1.44
N PHE A 255 10.44 -3.19 -1.61
CA PHE A 255 9.02 -3.45 -1.37
C PHE A 255 8.69 -3.62 0.10
N THR A 256 9.66 -3.93 0.97
CA THR A 256 9.45 -3.84 2.43
C THR A 256 9.27 -2.41 2.88
N GLY A 257 10.01 -1.45 2.31
CA GLY A 257 9.94 -0.05 2.74
C GLY A 257 10.39 0.16 4.20
N SER A 258 9.88 1.18 4.91
CA SER A 258 8.87 2.16 4.47
C SER A 258 9.34 3.05 3.31
N LYS A 259 8.42 3.86 2.75
CA LYS A 259 8.76 4.84 1.70
C LYS A 259 9.81 5.82 2.22
N GLU A 260 9.64 6.30 3.44
CA GLU A 260 10.51 7.26 4.11
C GLU A 260 11.88 6.64 4.37
N PHE A 261 11.93 5.40 4.86
CA PHE A 261 13.15 4.62 5.03
C PHE A 261 13.91 4.47 3.70
N ASN A 262 13.22 4.08 2.63
CA ASN A 262 13.83 3.93 1.31
C ASN A 262 14.40 5.24 0.76
N ILE A 263 13.71 6.37 0.99
CA ILE A 263 14.20 7.71 0.59
C ILE A 263 15.48 8.03 1.35
N ALA A 264 15.50 7.86 2.67
CA ALA A 264 16.66 8.14 3.50
C ALA A 264 17.86 7.24 3.14
N LEU A 265 17.64 5.93 2.96
CA LEU A 265 18.67 4.98 2.55
C LEU A 265 19.23 5.29 1.16
N ARG A 266 18.38 5.67 0.20
CA ARG A 266 18.81 6.14 -1.13
C ARG A 266 19.68 7.39 -1.03
N GLY A 267 19.29 8.36 -0.21
CA GLY A 267 20.06 9.58 0.01
C GLY A 267 21.44 9.29 0.60
N LEU A 268 21.52 8.38 1.58
CA LEU A 268 22.80 7.92 2.13
C LEU A 268 23.65 7.20 1.07
N ALA A 269 23.06 6.26 0.33
CA ALA A 269 23.77 5.52 -0.71
C ALA A 269 24.36 6.45 -1.78
N GLN A 270 23.61 7.47 -2.20
CA GLN A 270 24.07 8.48 -3.16
C GLN A 270 25.28 9.26 -2.65
N LYS A 271 25.27 9.70 -1.37
CA LYS A 271 26.43 10.35 -0.74
C LYS A 271 27.67 9.45 -0.71
N LYS A 272 27.47 8.13 -0.66
CA LYS A 272 28.54 7.12 -0.73
C LYS A 272 28.89 6.68 -2.17
N GLY A 273 28.36 7.34 -3.20
CA GLY A 273 28.66 7.04 -4.61
C GLY A 273 27.90 5.84 -5.19
N TYR A 274 26.81 5.42 -4.55
CA TYR A 274 25.95 4.33 -5.01
C TYR A 274 24.54 4.79 -5.38
N LYS A 275 23.89 4.02 -6.25
CA LYS A 275 22.46 4.11 -6.55
C LYS A 275 21.80 2.80 -6.18
N ILE A 276 20.72 2.86 -5.41
CA ILE A 276 19.91 1.70 -5.04
C ILE A 276 18.52 1.79 -5.67
N ASN A 277 18.06 0.67 -6.24
CA ASN A 277 16.72 0.48 -6.78
C ASN A 277 16.25 -0.96 -6.51
N GLU A 278 15.09 -1.34 -7.04
CA GLU A 278 14.49 -2.66 -6.87
C GLU A 278 15.32 -3.82 -7.46
N TYR A 279 16.27 -3.53 -8.36
CA TYR A 279 17.12 -4.53 -9.01
C TYR A 279 18.47 -4.71 -8.32
N GLY A 280 18.93 -3.75 -7.51
CA GLY A 280 20.26 -3.84 -6.90
C GLY A 280 20.82 -2.53 -6.36
N LEU A 281 22.06 -2.64 -5.91
CA LEU A 281 22.95 -1.54 -5.59
C LEU A 281 23.99 -1.41 -6.71
N PHE A 282 24.19 -0.20 -7.22
CA PHE A 282 25.01 0.10 -8.39
C PHE A 282 25.99 1.23 -8.08
N GLU A 283 27.22 1.14 -8.57
CA GLU A 283 28.19 2.24 -8.47
C GLU A 283 27.90 3.34 -9.50
N VAL A 284 27.88 4.59 -9.05
CA VAL A 284 27.54 5.76 -9.90
C VAL A 284 28.71 6.14 -10.81
N LYS A 285 29.96 6.00 -10.34
CA LYS A 285 31.17 6.39 -11.11
C LYS A 285 31.61 5.37 -12.16
N SER A 286 31.02 4.17 -12.17
CA SER A 286 31.35 3.12 -13.14
C SER A 286 30.65 3.40 -14.48
N LYS A 287 31.42 3.57 -15.57
CA LYS A 287 30.89 3.69 -16.95
C LYS A 287 29.91 2.56 -17.32
N ALA A 288 30.08 1.37 -16.74
CA ALA A 288 29.23 0.20 -16.98
C ALA A 288 28.04 0.01 -16.00
N LYS A 289 27.75 0.96 -15.10
CA LYS A 289 26.74 0.80 -14.01
C LYS A 289 26.85 -0.57 -13.32
N LYS A 290 28.05 -0.92 -12.82
CA LYS A 290 28.32 -2.24 -12.23
C LYS A 290 27.43 -2.46 -11.00
N LYS A 291 26.69 -3.57 -10.99
CA LYS A 291 25.93 -4.05 -9.83
C LYS A 291 26.89 -4.60 -8.79
N THR A 292 26.82 -4.09 -7.56
CA THR A 292 27.73 -4.47 -6.45
C THR A 292 27.03 -5.26 -5.36
N ALA A 293 25.72 -5.13 -5.22
CA ALA A 293 24.90 -5.94 -4.32
C ALA A 293 23.46 -6.06 -4.84
N GLY A 294 22.69 -7.00 -4.28
CA GLY A 294 21.27 -7.17 -4.63
C GLY A 294 20.71 -8.55 -4.34
N LYS A 295 21.56 -9.57 -4.19
CA LYS A 295 21.13 -10.95 -3.91
C LYS A 295 20.50 -11.09 -2.52
N THR A 296 21.02 -10.36 -1.53
CA THR A 296 20.53 -10.36 -0.14
C THR A 296 20.44 -8.93 0.39
N GLU A 297 19.51 -8.68 1.31
CA GLU A 297 19.42 -7.38 1.99
C GLU A 297 20.72 -7.08 2.77
N LYS A 298 21.21 -8.07 3.53
CA LYS A 298 22.47 -7.97 4.30
C LYS A 298 23.63 -7.51 3.41
N GLY A 299 23.78 -8.07 2.20
CA GLY A 299 24.83 -7.66 1.27
C GLY A 299 24.76 -6.19 0.85
N ILE A 300 23.55 -5.62 0.76
CA ILE A 300 23.37 -4.19 0.46
C ILE A 300 23.79 -3.35 1.68
N PHE A 301 23.32 -3.69 2.88
CA PHE A 301 23.72 -2.97 4.10
C PHE A 301 25.22 -3.03 4.33
N SER A 302 25.84 -4.20 4.20
CA SER A 302 27.29 -4.37 4.30
C SER A 302 28.04 -3.53 3.27
N ARG A 303 27.58 -3.48 2.00
CA ARG A 303 28.23 -2.64 0.97
C ARG A 303 28.11 -1.14 1.26
N LEU A 304 27.09 -0.73 2.00
CA LEU A 304 26.89 0.63 2.49
C LEU A 304 27.58 0.90 3.85
N ASN A 305 28.36 -0.03 4.39
CA ASN A 305 28.93 0.02 5.75
C ASN A 305 27.87 0.35 6.80
N LEU A 306 26.77 -0.39 6.77
CA LEU A 306 25.70 -0.33 7.74
C LEU A 306 25.51 -1.71 8.38
N GLU A 307 25.24 -1.71 9.67
CA GLU A 307 24.64 -2.86 10.32
C GLU A 307 23.29 -3.21 9.67
N PHE A 308 22.92 -4.49 9.69
CA PHE A 308 21.64 -4.92 9.12
C PHE A 308 20.47 -4.34 9.93
N ILE A 309 19.51 -3.73 9.23
CA ILE A 309 18.32 -3.14 9.86
C ILE A 309 17.13 -4.10 9.72
N PRO A 310 16.63 -4.71 10.81
CA PRO A 310 15.41 -5.52 10.80
C PRO A 310 14.22 -4.79 10.19
N ALA A 311 13.36 -5.50 9.47
CA ALA A 311 12.22 -4.91 8.76
C ALA A 311 11.29 -4.08 9.68
N VAL A 312 11.09 -4.54 10.92
CA VAL A 312 10.23 -3.87 11.92
C VAL A 312 10.73 -2.49 12.36
N LEU A 313 12.01 -2.18 12.16
CA LEU A 313 12.60 -0.88 12.53
C LEU A 313 12.56 0.15 11.39
N ARG A 314 12.22 -0.24 10.16
CA ARG A 314 12.34 0.57 8.93
C ARG A 314 11.20 1.59 8.78
N GLU A 315 11.16 2.56 9.69
CA GLU A 315 10.14 3.61 9.75
C GLU A 315 10.73 5.03 9.74
N ASN A 316 12.03 5.17 9.47
CA ASN A 316 12.80 6.41 9.44
C ASN A 316 12.72 7.20 10.76
N ARG A 317 13.04 6.53 11.87
CA ARG A 317 13.01 7.04 13.26
C ARG A 317 14.38 7.06 13.94
N GLY A 318 15.46 6.83 13.19
CA GLY A 318 16.84 6.88 13.69
C GLY A 318 17.63 5.59 13.43
N GLU A 319 16.98 4.54 12.92
CA GLU A 319 17.56 3.22 12.65
C GLU A 319 18.73 3.27 11.67
N ILE A 320 18.71 4.16 10.67
CA ILE A 320 19.84 4.32 9.73
C ILE A 320 21.06 4.93 10.44
N ALA A 321 20.83 5.90 11.33
CA ALA A 321 21.92 6.52 12.11
C ALA A 321 22.50 5.53 13.13
N ALA A 322 21.64 4.73 13.77
CA ALA A 322 22.04 3.64 14.65
C ALA A 322 22.86 2.58 13.89
N ALA A 323 22.39 2.14 12.72
CA ALA A 323 23.11 1.18 11.89
C ALA A 323 24.49 1.65 11.43
N ALA A 324 24.65 2.95 11.17
CA ALA A 324 25.94 3.54 10.81
C ALA A 324 26.94 3.53 11.98
N LYS A 325 26.45 3.44 13.22
CA LYS A 325 27.25 3.37 14.45
C LYS A 325 27.40 1.93 14.98
N GLY A 326 26.80 0.92 14.33
CA GLY A 326 26.75 -0.45 14.85
C GLY A 326 25.94 -0.55 16.15
N ALA A 327 24.88 0.25 16.26
CA ALA A 327 24.07 0.39 17.48
C ALA A 327 22.60 0.01 17.23
N ILE A 328 22.33 -0.95 16.33
CA ILE A 328 20.97 -1.49 16.21
C ILE A 328 20.61 -2.24 17.50
N PRO A 329 19.45 -1.96 18.12
CA PRO A 329 19.06 -2.66 19.34
C PRO A 329 18.82 -4.14 19.07
N GLU A 330 19.18 -4.97 20.05
CA GLU A 330 18.72 -6.35 20.09
C GLU A 330 17.20 -6.37 20.27
N LEU A 331 16.52 -7.15 19.44
CA LEU A 331 15.06 -7.23 19.44
C LEU A 331 14.62 -8.52 20.10
N ILE A 332 13.55 -8.43 20.88
CA ILE A 332 12.86 -9.59 21.43
C ILE A 332 12.27 -10.45 20.29
N ASN A 333 12.40 -11.76 20.42
CA ASN A 333 11.88 -12.78 19.53
C ASN A 333 10.84 -13.64 20.26
N LEU A 334 10.10 -14.45 19.52
CA LEU A 334 9.07 -15.33 20.10
C LEU A 334 9.65 -16.32 21.12
N GLN A 335 10.89 -16.76 20.92
CA GLN A 335 11.59 -17.66 21.84
C GLN A 335 11.98 -17.00 23.18
N ASP A 336 12.05 -15.67 23.23
CA ASP A 336 12.37 -14.92 24.45
C ASP A 336 11.11 -14.74 25.33
N ILE A 337 9.92 -15.05 24.79
CA ILE A 337 8.65 -14.98 25.49
C ILE A 337 8.48 -16.23 26.36
N LYS A 338 8.69 -16.05 27.66
CA LYS A 338 8.57 -17.12 28.68
C LYS A 338 7.13 -17.41 29.10
N GLY A 339 6.16 -16.60 28.70
CA GLY A 339 4.77 -16.79 29.09
C GLY A 339 3.88 -15.62 28.70
N ASP A 340 2.58 -15.84 28.80
CA ASP A 340 1.56 -14.81 28.61
C ASP A 340 1.00 -14.40 29.97
N PHE A 341 0.89 -13.09 30.20
CA PHE A 341 0.50 -12.52 31.49
C PHE A 341 -0.98 -12.17 31.58
N HIS A 342 -1.77 -12.33 30.50
CA HIS A 342 -3.16 -11.89 30.49
C HIS A 342 -4.05 -12.89 29.76
N ILE A 343 -4.49 -13.90 30.49
CA ILE A 343 -5.38 -14.95 29.99
C ILE A 343 -6.61 -15.03 30.87
N HIS A 344 -7.79 -15.19 30.26
CA HIS A 344 -9.04 -15.41 30.99
C HIS A 344 -9.38 -16.90 30.97
N SER A 345 -9.90 -17.38 32.10
CA SER A 345 -10.36 -18.74 32.30
C SER A 345 -11.89 -18.79 32.33
N ASN A 346 -12.44 -20.00 32.44
CA ASN A 346 -13.86 -20.24 32.64
C ASN A 346 -14.41 -19.75 33.99
N TYR A 347 -13.58 -19.15 34.85
CA TYR A 347 -14.05 -18.44 36.04
C TYR A 347 -14.70 -17.08 35.72
N SER A 348 -14.32 -16.40 34.61
CA SER A 348 -15.03 -15.22 34.09
C SER A 348 -15.66 -15.49 32.73
N ASP A 349 -14.98 -15.09 31.65
CA ASP A 349 -15.44 -15.01 30.27
C ASP A 349 -14.52 -15.78 29.30
N GLY A 350 -13.51 -16.48 29.83
CA GLY A 350 -12.74 -17.45 29.08
C GLY A 350 -13.50 -18.76 28.90
N SER A 351 -13.10 -19.57 27.92
CA SER A 351 -13.72 -20.88 27.66
C SER A 351 -12.99 -22.04 28.34
N ASN A 352 -11.75 -21.84 28.78
CA ASN A 352 -10.87 -22.92 29.23
C ASN A 352 -10.68 -22.94 30.75
N SER A 353 -10.56 -24.14 31.30
CA SER A 353 -10.15 -24.38 32.69
C SER A 353 -8.69 -23.99 32.95
N LEU A 354 -8.31 -23.84 34.21
CA LEU A 354 -6.93 -23.52 34.60
C LEU A 354 -5.95 -24.61 34.13
N GLU A 355 -6.35 -25.87 34.22
CA GLU A 355 -5.55 -27.03 33.82
C GLU A 355 -5.33 -27.08 32.30
N GLU A 356 -6.36 -26.74 31.51
CA GLU A 356 -6.24 -26.64 30.05
C GLU A 356 -5.31 -25.49 29.65
N ILE A 357 -5.44 -24.33 30.30
CA ILE A 357 -4.56 -23.18 30.06
C ILE A 357 -3.11 -23.52 30.41
N ALA A 358 -2.87 -24.15 31.56
CA ALA A 358 -1.55 -24.58 32.00
C ALA A 358 -0.93 -25.61 31.03
N ARG A 359 -1.74 -26.58 30.56
CA ARG A 359 -1.31 -27.57 29.56
C ARG A 359 -0.92 -26.90 28.25
N ALA A 360 -1.75 -26.01 27.72
CA ALA A 360 -1.46 -25.28 26.49
C ALA A 360 -0.21 -24.38 26.62
N GLY A 361 -0.01 -23.76 27.79
CA GLY A 361 1.21 -23.02 28.11
C GLY A 361 2.46 -23.91 28.05
N ARG A 362 2.39 -25.10 28.67
CA ARG A 362 3.48 -26.08 28.63
C ARG A 362 3.78 -26.57 27.22
N GLU A 363 2.76 -26.86 26.42
CA GLU A 363 2.90 -27.27 25.00
C GLU A 363 3.57 -26.18 24.15
N LYS A 364 3.34 -24.90 24.47
CA LYS A 364 4.00 -23.75 23.84
C LYS A 364 5.42 -23.49 24.36
N GLY A 365 5.87 -24.24 25.38
CA GLY A 365 7.18 -24.04 26.01
C GLY A 365 7.25 -22.84 26.96
N TYR A 366 6.10 -22.35 27.45
CA TYR A 366 6.07 -21.28 28.43
C TYR A 366 6.41 -21.77 29.85
N GLU A 367 7.16 -20.95 30.58
CA GLU A 367 7.51 -21.12 31.99
C GLU A 367 6.35 -20.76 32.92
N TYR A 368 5.46 -19.84 32.50
CA TYR A 368 4.33 -19.37 33.31
C TYR A 368 3.14 -18.92 32.46
N MET A 369 1.97 -18.87 33.10
CA MET A 369 0.71 -18.37 32.54
C MET A 369 0.03 -17.47 33.57
N GLY A 370 -0.20 -16.20 33.23
CA GLY A 370 -0.90 -15.22 34.07
C GLY A 370 -2.41 -15.27 33.84
N ILE A 371 -3.16 -15.68 34.85
CA ILE A 371 -4.63 -15.75 34.79
C ILE A 371 -5.24 -14.46 35.36
N CYS A 372 -5.89 -13.68 34.51
CA CYS A 372 -6.42 -12.36 34.81
C CYS A 372 -7.95 -12.27 34.58
N ASP A 373 -8.71 -13.13 35.26
CA ASP A 373 -10.18 -13.09 35.19
C ASP A 373 -10.76 -11.76 35.69
N HIS A 374 -11.92 -11.37 35.16
CA HIS A 374 -12.58 -10.11 35.52
C HIS A 374 -13.00 -10.05 36.98
N SER A 375 -12.98 -8.83 37.54
CA SER A 375 -13.49 -8.56 38.88
C SER A 375 -15.00 -8.31 38.91
N GLN A 376 -15.58 -8.37 40.10
CA GLN A 376 -17.02 -8.22 40.39
C GLN A 376 -17.69 -6.98 39.76
N SER A 377 -16.94 -5.91 39.47
CA SER A 377 -17.48 -4.69 38.87
C SER A 377 -17.88 -4.85 37.40
N LEU A 378 -17.33 -5.85 36.70
CA LEU A 378 -17.58 -6.10 35.28
C LEU A 378 -18.69 -7.14 35.09
N LYS A 379 -19.92 -6.79 35.48
CA LYS A 379 -21.10 -7.71 35.48
C LYS A 379 -21.42 -8.35 34.12
N VAL A 380 -21.05 -7.70 33.02
CA VAL A 380 -21.31 -8.19 31.65
C VAL A 380 -20.41 -9.37 31.28
N ALA A 381 -19.26 -9.52 31.94
CA ALA A 381 -18.27 -10.57 31.67
C ALA A 381 -18.19 -11.61 32.80
N SER A 382 -19.29 -11.83 33.53
CA SER A 382 -19.36 -12.79 34.64
C SER A 382 -18.25 -12.61 35.70
N GLY A 383 -17.91 -11.36 36.02
CA GLY A 383 -16.82 -11.03 36.94
C GLY A 383 -16.92 -11.75 38.31
N LEU A 384 -15.77 -12.19 38.82
CA LEU A 384 -15.71 -13.03 40.03
C LEU A 384 -16.11 -12.23 41.27
N SER A 385 -16.95 -12.83 42.12
CA SER A 385 -17.11 -12.37 43.51
C SER A 385 -15.86 -12.67 44.33
N VAL A 386 -15.72 -12.02 45.48
CA VAL A 386 -14.60 -12.26 46.40
C VAL A 386 -14.55 -13.72 46.85
N GLU A 387 -15.69 -14.36 47.03
CA GLU A 387 -15.82 -15.77 47.41
C GLU A 387 -15.30 -16.68 46.29
N LYS A 388 -15.74 -16.46 45.05
CA LYS A 388 -15.26 -17.23 43.89
C LYS A 388 -13.78 -17.05 43.62
N LEU A 389 -13.24 -15.85 43.85
CA LEU A 389 -11.81 -15.59 43.75
C LEU A 389 -11.02 -16.39 44.81
N LYS A 390 -11.51 -16.45 46.05
CA LYS A 390 -10.89 -17.27 47.11
C LYS A 390 -10.94 -18.77 46.78
N GLU A 391 -12.03 -19.24 46.18
CA GLU A 391 -12.12 -20.62 45.70
C GLU A 391 -11.09 -20.89 44.59
N LYS A 392 -11.00 -19.99 43.60
CA LYS A 392 -10.04 -20.09 42.51
C LYS A 392 -8.60 -20.17 43.00
N ILE A 393 -8.20 -19.35 43.99
CA ILE A 393 -6.83 -19.34 44.54
C ILE A 393 -6.45 -20.65 45.23
N ARG A 394 -7.45 -21.43 45.71
CA ARG A 394 -7.21 -22.70 46.40
C ARG A 394 -6.99 -23.88 45.45
N LYS A 395 -7.39 -23.75 44.18
CA LYS A 395 -7.11 -24.72 43.12
C LYS A 395 -5.81 -24.35 42.43
#